data_AF-A0A8B8EYM0-F1
#
_entry.id   AF-A0A8B8EYM0-F1
#
_cell.length_a   1.000
_cell.length_b   1.000
_cell.length_c   1.000
_cell.angle_alpha   90.00
_cell.angle_beta   90.00
_cell.angle_gamma   90.00
#
_symmetry.space_group_name_H-M   'P 1'
#
loop_
_entity.id
_entity.type
_entity.pdbx_description
1 polymer ?
#
loop_
_entity_poly.entity_id
_entity_poly.type
_entity_poly.pdbx_seq_one_letter_code
_entity_poly.pdbx_strand_id
1 'polypeptide(L)'
;MMIAVRLLLVFLAVDEFGHPLFKRVLGRCNIPDYFHGDWYSFEYGRGTNTFVNADKWDSNKYATILNCEDIFIHPNPGLQQDGNNVTMLMVTSGGSDIDTCYMCVDVLWRTPNILQYRIENCITAIPGNKISLNDSCKSMNPSHGLPNTDVTYTMFKQRIEKISCVTTVEGVYQFSYEVDQGGGGICNHPDSQIKACQEPGSPYIDNEVFLMTYRKCLDVSTSKNQQIRYQCMGSWFAVKNGIGYTYAAIADTMEEDTREKFKCLMTLKNQRNVNDQIRWVMSRFPDCTSLSGVYRGPLKLVLTRSKPRKIGENLTRALPFHSVNQ
;
A
#
# COMPACT_ATOMS: atom_id res chain seq x y z
N MET A 1 -29.89 32.30 -14.98
CA MET A 1 -29.08 31.92 -13.81
C MET A 1 -27.63 31.91 -14.27
N MET A 2 -26.90 33.01 -14.03
CA MET A 2 -25.58 33.26 -14.60
C MET A 2 -24.49 32.48 -13.85
N ILE A 3 -23.71 31.70 -14.58
CA ILE A 3 -22.49 31.03 -14.11
C ILE A 3 -21.36 32.06 -14.16
N ALA A 4 -20.81 32.41 -13.00
CA ALA A 4 -19.64 33.27 -12.90
C ALA A 4 -18.37 32.44 -13.19
N VAL A 5 -17.81 32.59 -14.40
CA VAL A 5 -16.47 32.11 -14.74
C VAL A 5 -15.47 33.12 -14.17
N ARG A 6 -14.73 32.74 -13.11
CA ARG A 6 -13.57 33.52 -12.65
C ARG A 6 -12.40 33.27 -13.61
N LEU A 7 -12.13 34.26 -14.47
CA LEU A 7 -10.90 34.34 -15.25
C LEU A 7 -9.69 34.44 -14.28
N LEU A 8 -8.76 33.49 -14.36
CA LEU A 8 -7.44 33.61 -13.76
C LEU A 8 -6.54 34.41 -14.72
N LEU A 9 -6.18 35.63 -14.33
CA LEU A 9 -5.17 36.44 -15.02
C LEU A 9 -3.77 35.90 -14.69
N VAL A 10 -3.11 35.27 -15.66
CA VAL A 10 -1.68 34.95 -15.60
C VAL A 10 -0.92 36.17 -16.13
N PHE A 11 -0.30 36.94 -15.24
CA PHE A 11 0.66 37.98 -15.64
C PHE A 11 2.01 37.33 -15.93
N LEU A 12 2.38 37.22 -17.20
CA LEU A 12 3.74 36.91 -17.62
C LEU A 12 4.60 38.15 -17.41
N ALA A 13 5.36 38.19 -16.31
CA ALA A 13 6.48 39.12 -16.16
C ALA A 13 7.74 38.44 -16.67
N VAL A 14 8.50 39.15 -17.49
CA VAL A 14 9.78 38.71 -18.07
C VAL A 14 10.84 39.65 -17.53
N ASP A 15 12.00 39.14 -17.10
CA ASP A 15 13.12 39.99 -16.69
C ASP A 15 13.79 40.68 -17.91
N GLU A 16 14.74 41.60 -17.66
CA GLU A 16 15.51 42.28 -18.73
C GLU A 16 16.33 41.32 -19.62
N PHE A 17 16.40 40.03 -19.27
CA PHE A 17 17.11 38.98 -19.99
C PHE A 17 16.20 37.94 -20.65
N GLY A 18 14.88 38.14 -20.68
CA GLY A 18 13.97 37.25 -21.40
C GLY A 18 13.62 35.96 -20.65
N HIS A 19 13.97 35.83 -19.37
CA HIS A 19 13.60 34.64 -18.60
C HIS A 19 12.19 34.75 -18.02
N PRO A 20 11.37 33.69 -18.08
CA PRO A 20 10.06 33.68 -17.44
C PRO A 20 10.24 33.76 -15.92
N LEU A 21 9.83 34.88 -15.32
CA LEU A 21 9.70 34.97 -13.87
C LEU A 21 8.47 34.18 -13.46
N PHE A 22 8.69 32.95 -12.99
CA PHE A 22 7.68 32.19 -12.25
C PHE A 22 7.37 32.96 -10.96
N LYS A 23 6.39 33.87 -11.02
CA LYS A 23 5.81 34.49 -9.84
C LYS A 23 5.14 33.37 -9.05
N ARG A 24 5.79 32.87 -7.98
CA ARG A 24 5.14 32.05 -6.94
C ARG A 24 3.91 32.83 -6.47
N VAL A 25 2.73 32.35 -6.79
CA VAL A 25 1.54 32.70 -6.01
C VAL A 25 1.87 32.26 -4.58
N LEU A 26 1.92 33.21 -3.64
CA LEU A 26 2.01 32.94 -2.20
C LEU A 26 0.70 32.28 -1.74
N GLY A 27 0.46 31.06 -2.21
CA GLY A 27 -0.52 30.17 -1.61
C GLY A 27 0.09 29.60 -0.34
N ARG A 28 -0.71 29.46 0.71
CA ARG A 28 -0.35 28.58 1.84
C ARG A 28 -0.01 27.20 1.28
N CYS A 29 1.00 26.53 1.85
CA CYS A 29 1.22 25.13 1.48
C CYS A 29 -0.07 24.35 1.75
N ASN A 30 -0.59 23.67 0.72
CA ASN A 30 -1.78 22.84 0.82
C ASN A 30 -1.42 21.41 0.43
N ILE A 31 -1.48 20.50 1.38
CA ILE A 31 -1.30 19.08 1.20
C ILE A 31 -2.46 18.56 0.33
N PRO A 32 -2.19 17.83 -0.77
CA PRO A 32 -3.24 17.35 -1.67
C PRO A 32 -4.34 16.55 -0.97
N ASP A 33 -5.60 16.80 -1.35
CA ASP A 33 -6.80 16.20 -0.74
C ASP A 33 -6.79 14.66 -0.75
N TYR A 34 -6.16 14.06 -1.75
CA TYR A 34 -6.05 12.61 -1.84
C TYR A 34 -5.17 12.01 -0.72
N PHE A 35 -4.30 12.78 -0.08
CA PHE A 35 -3.58 12.35 1.13
C PHE A 35 -4.38 12.52 2.42
N HIS A 36 -5.52 13.20 2.41
CA HIS A 36 -6.25 13.52 3.64
C HIS A 36 -6.89 12.28 4.27
N GLY A 37 -7.01 12.33 5.59
CA GLY A 37 -7.71 11.35 6.41
C GLY A 37 -6.85 10.76 7.52
N ASP A 38 -7.38 9.70 8.13
CA ASP A 38 -6.74 8.95 9.19
C ASP A 38 -5.96 7.77 8.62
N TRP A 39 -4.70 7.68 9.00
CA TRP A 39 -3.75 6.70 8.53
C TRP A 39 -3.14 5.94 9.71
N TYR A 40 -2.77 4.69 9.46
CA TYR A 40 -2.05 3.84 10.39
C TYR A 40 -0.77 3.30 9.75
N SER A 41 0.34 3.32 10.49
CA SER A 41 1.61 2.71 10.10
C SER A 41 2.16 1.88 11.25
N PHE A 42 2.96 0.85 10.94
CA PHE A 42 3.68 0.08 11.94
C PHE A 42 5.18 0.27 11.75
N GLU A 43 5.78 1.02 12.67
CA GLU A 43 7.13 1.55 12.54
C GLU A 43 7.97 1.06 13.72
N TYR A 44 9.08 0.37 13.45
CA TYR A 44 9.98 -0.14 14.49
C TYR A 44 9.28 -0.93 15.61
N GLY A 45 8.24 -1.69 15.27
CA GLY A 45 7.48 -2.47 16.25
C GLY A 45 6.38 -1.70 16.98
N ARG A 46 6.14 -0.42 16.65
CA ARG A 46 5.12 0.42 17.26
C ARG A 46 4.08 0.88 16.24
N GLY A 47 2.81 0.81 16.62
CA GLY A 47 1.72 1.40 15.84
C GLY A 47 1.71 2.92 15.96
N THR A 48 1.64 3.59 14.82
CA THR A 48 1.58 5.04 14.69
C THR A 48 0.26 5.41 14.00
N ASN A 49 -0.50 6.32 14.61
CA ASN A 49 -1.67 6.92 13.98
C ASN A 49 -1.28 8.31 13.49
N THR A 50 -1.65 8.61 12.25
CA THR A 50 -1.36 9.90 11.62
C THR A 50 -2.62 10.45 10.97
N PHE A 51 -3.02 11.65 11.36
CA PHE A 51 -4.07 12.42 10.72
C PHE A 51 -3.45 13.44 9.78
N VAL A 52 -3.92 13.46 8.53
CA VAL A 52 -3.44 14.37 7.49
C VAL A 52 -4.62 15.20 6.97
N ASN A 53 -4.43 16.51 6.85
CA ASN A 53 -5.37 17.44 6.22
C ASN A 53 -4.63 18.46 5.37
N ALA A 54 -5.34 19.49 4.89
CA ALA A 54 -4.82 20.56 4.03
C ALA A 54 -3.49 21.18 4.52
N ASP A 55 -3.34 21.38 5.83
CA ASP A 55 -2.20 22.14 6.37
C ASP A 55 -1.33 21.32 7.32
N LYS A 56 -1.79 20.15 7.78
CA LYS A 56 -1.22 19.45 8.95
C LYS A 56 -0.94 17.98 8.70
N TRP A 57 0.14 17.52 9.33
CA TRP A 57 0.51 16.13 9.52
C TRP A 57 0.67 15.88 11.02
N ASP A 58 -0.38 15.37 11.64
CA ASP A 58 -0.46 15.15 13.08
C ASP A 58 -0.29 13.66 13.37
N SER A 59 0.85 13.29 13.97
CA SER A 59 1.19 11.91 14.24
C SER A 59 1.47 11.72 15.72
N ASN A 60 0.90 10.67 16.32
CA ASN A 60 1.15 10.33 17.72
C ASN A 60 2.59 9.84 18.00
N LYS A 61 3.43 9.74 16.96
CA LYS A 61 4.86 9.46 17.07
C LYS A 61 5.64 10.68 17.58
N TYR A 62 5.25 11.87 17.15
CA TYR A 62 5.90 13.12 17.53
C TYR A 62 5.05 13.82 18.61
N ALA A 63 5.71 14.49 19.56
CA ALA A 63 5.01 15.27 20.59
C ALA A 63 4.43 16.58 20.03
N THR A 64 4.66 16.87 18.75
CA THR A 64 4.34 18.14 18.09
C THR A 64 3.64 17.89 16.75
N ILE A 65 2.72 18.80 16.41
CA ILE A 65 1.99 18.80 15.15
C ILE A 65 2.88 19.43 14.08
N LEU A 66 2.95 18.82 12.90
CA LEU A 66 3.68 19.38 11.77
C LEU A 66 2.75 20.15 10.85
N ASN A 67 3.06 21.42 10.59
CA ASN A 67 2.37 22.23 9.59
C ASN A 67 3.18 22.25 8.30
N CYS A 68 2.51 22.27 7.15
CA CYS A 68 3.20 22.43 5.88
C CYS A 68 3.63 23.88 5.65
N GLU A 69 4.89 24.07 5.31
CA GLU A 69 5.49 25.37 4.98
C GLU A 69 5.67 25.53 3.46
N ASP A 70 6.17 24.48 2.78
CA ASP A 70 6.37 24.47 1.32
C ASP A 70 6.21 23.06 0.78
N ILE A 71 5.84 22.93 -0.50
CA ILE A 71 5.59 21.65 -1.17
C ILE A 71 6.11 21.65 -2.60
N PHE A 72 6.75 20.55 -2.96
CA PHE A 72 7.14 20.23 -4.32
C PHE A 72 6.40 18.99 -4.79
N ILE A 73 5.61 19.13 -5.85
CA ILE A 73 4.89 18.02 -6.48
C ILE A 73 5.77 17.46 -7.59
N HIS A 74 6.15 16.19 -7.46
CA HIS A 74 6.98 15.53 -8.47
C HIS A 74 6.17 15.27 -9.74
N PRO A 75 6.70 15.58 -10.92
CA PRO A 75 6.05 15.24 -12.19
C PRO A 75 5.84 13.72 -12.27
N ASN A 76 4.61 13.27 -12.49
CA ASN A 76 4.34 11.86 -12.70
C ASN A 76 4.83 11.45 -14.10
N PRO A 77 5.81 10.53 -14.23
CA PRO A 77 6.43 10.19 -15.51
C PRO A 77 5.54 9.34 -16.45
N GLY A 78 4.21 9.39 -16.32
CA GLY A 78 3.30 8.78 -17.28
C GLY A 78 2.80 7.38 -16.93
N LEU A 79 2.77 7.00 -15.66
CA LEU A 79 1.96 5.86 -15.21
C LEU A 79 0.58 6.38 -14.82
N GLN A 80 -0.47 5.64 -15.18
CA GLN A 80 -1.86 5.84 -14.75
C GLN A 80 -1.97 5.76 -13.21
N GLN A 81 -1.46 6.76 -12.51
CA GLN A 81 -1.57 6.94 -11.07
C GLN A 81 -2.42 8.18 -10.85
N ASP A 82 -3.51 8.02 -10.11
CA ASP A 82 -4.48 9.09 -9.84
C ASP A 82 -3.91 10.21 -8.95
N GLY A 83 -2.73 10.01 -8.37
CA GLY A 83 -2.08 10.95 -7.46
C GLY A 83 -0.59 11.12 -7.74
N ASN A 84 -0.03 12.20 -7.22
CA ASN A 84 1.38 12.56 -7.38
C ASN A 84 2.18 12.31 -6.09
N ASN A 85 3.45 11.99 -6.27
CA ASN A 85 4.42 11.98 -5.18
C ASN A 85 4.81 13.42 -4.84
N VAL A 86 5.07 13.70 -3.57
CA VAL A 86 5.42 15.04 -3.10
C VAL A 86 6.60 15.02 -2.15
N THR A 87 7.36 16.11 -2.14
CA THR A 87 8.30 16.46 -1.05
C THR A 87 7.73 17.68 -0.35
N MET A 88 7.64 17.64 0.98
CA MET A 88 7.11 18.73 1.80
C MET A 88 8.18 19.19 2.79
N LEU A 89 8.26 20.50 2.97
CA LEU A 89 8.93 21.12 4.10
C LEU A 89 7.88 21.34 5.19
N MET A 90 8.06 20.66 6.31
CA MET A 90 7.14 20.69 7.44
C MET A 90 7.79 21.40 8.64
N VAL A 91 7.01 22.12 9.43
CA VAL A 91 7.47 22.85 10.62
C VAL A 91 6.67 22.47 11.86
N THR A 92 7.35 22.33 13.00
CA THR A 92 6.69 22.02 14.28
C THR A 92 5.83 23.18 14.78
N SER A 93 4.60 22.87 15.22
CA SER A 93 3.74 23.81 15.94
C SER A 93 4.05 23.79 17.44
N GLY A 94 4.18 24.96 18.06
CA GLY A 94 4.16 25.09 19.53
C GLY A 94 5.51 25.15 20.23
N GLY A 95 6.60 25.38 19.51
CA GLY A 95 7.91 25.71 20.08
C GLY A 95 8.13 27.22 20.21
N SER A 96 9.06 27.66 21.06
CA SER A 96 9.61 29.01 20.97
C SER A 96 10.38 29.18 19.63
N ASP A 97 10.74 30.40 19.22
CA ASP A 97 11.53 30.63 17.98
C ASP A 97 12.83 29.80 17.95
N ILE A 98 13.32 29.37 19.11
CA ILE A 98 14.52 28.55 19.32
C ILE A 98 14.24 27.04 19.12
N ASP A 99 12.98 26.62 19.23
CA ASP A 99 12.52 25.23 19.10
C ASP A 99 11.82 24.96 17.76
N THR A 100 11.88 25.92 16.83
CA THR A 100 11.29 25.74 15.49
C THR A 100 12.10 24.72 14.72
N CYS A 101 11.48 23.56 14.49
CA CYS A 101 12.09 22.42 13.85
C CYS A 101 11.47 22.21 12.48
N TYR A 102 12.31 22.18 11.44
CA TYR A 102 11.90 21.87 10.09
C TYR A 102 12.23 20.41 9.74
N MET A 103 11.35 19.74 9.03
CA MET A 103 11.54 18.36 8.59
C MET A 103 11.12 18.23 7.13
N CYS A 104 11.93 17.50 6.37
CA CYS A 104 11.60 17.13 5.00
C CYS A 104 10.84 15.81 5.01
N VAL A 105 9.70 15.78 4.30
CA VAL A 105 8.83 14.61 4.20
C VAL A 105 8.60 14.30 2.73
N ASP A 106 9.01 13.10 2.30
CA ASP A 106 8.57 12.57 1.01
C ASP A 106 7.36 11.68 1.21
N VAL A 107 6.34 11.88 0.39
CA VAL A 107 5.14 11.04 0.35
C VAL A 107 4.97 10.50 -1.06
N LEU A 108 4.90 9.19 -1.15
CA LEU A 108 4.63 8.44 -2.36
C LEU A 108 3.18 8.00 -2.38
N TRP A 109 2.47 8.46 -3.39
CA TRP A 109 1.13 7.98 -3.70
C TRP A 109 1.21 6.57 -4.28
N ARG A 110 0.58 5.59 -3.64
CA ARG A 110 0.50 4.21 -4.16
C ARG A 110 -0.89 3.88 -4.64
N THR A 111 -1.88 4.09 -3.77
CA THR A 111 -3.30 3.87 -4.05
C THR A 111 -4.12 4.84 -3.20
N PRO A 112 -5.43 4.99 -3.44
CA PRO A 112 -6.31 5.74 -2.54
C PRO A 112 -6.30 5.32 -1.07
N ASN A 113 -5.84 4.09 -0.78
CA ASN A 113 -5.77 3.53 0.56
C ASN A 113 -4.35 3.36 1.10
N ILE A 114 -3.31 3.64 0.29
CA ILE A 114 -1.92 3.36 0.63
C ILE A 114 -1.03 4.53 0.26
N LEU A 115 -0.34 5.05 1.27
CA LEU A 115 0.80 5.94 1.11
C LEU A 115 2.08 5.24 1.55
N GLN A 116 3.19 5.64 0.97
CA GLN A 116 4.50 5.38 1.56
C GLN A 116 5.17 6.70 1.86
N TYR A 117 5.84 6.82 3.00
CA TYR A 117 6.52 8.07 3.33
C TYR A 117 7.87 7.84 3.98
N ARG A 118 8.75 8.83 3.84
CA ARG A 118 9.96 8.97 4.67
C ARG A 118 9.99 10.38 5.25
N ILE A 119 10.51 10.48 6.45
CA ILE A 119 10.71 11.75 7.15
C ILE A 119 12.17 11.82 7.60
N GLU A 120 12.80 12.95 7.34
CA GLU A 120 14.16 13.23 7.79
C GLU A 120 14.21 13.81 9.21
N ASN A 121 15.42 13.88 9.75
CA ASN A 121 15.65 14.46 11.07
C ASN A 121 15.38 15.97 11.09
N CYS A 122 15.19 16.48 12.30
CA CYS A 122 14.99 17.90 12.55
C CYS A 122 16.13 18.79 12.01
N ILE A 123 15.78 19.85 11.31
CA ILE A 123 16.66 20.91 10.83
C ILE A 123 16.30 22.18 11.60
N THR A 124 17.26 22.75 12.32
CA THR A 124 17.09 24.03 13.03
C THR A 124 17.57 25.18 12.16
N ALA A 125 16.84 26.29 12.17
CA ALA A 125 17.25 27.49 11.45
C ALA A 125 18.46 28.13 12.15
N ILE A 126 19.53 28.39 11.40
CA ILE A 126 20.67 29.18 11.87
C ILE A 126 20.31 30.66 11.66
N PRO A 127 20.57 31.56 12.62
CA PRO A 127 20.32 33.00 12.45
C PRO A 127 20.94 33.52 11.15
N GLY A 128 20.11 34.16 10.31
CA GLY A 128 20.53 34.72 9.01
C GLY A 128 20.35 33.77 7.80
N ASN A 129 20.07 32.48 8.01
CA ASN A 129 19.75 31.55 6.93
C ASN A 129 18.25 31.29 6.86
N LYS A 130 17.68 31.49 5.68
CA LYS A 130 16.30 31.11 5.40
C LYS A 130 16.22 29.62 5.08
N ILE A 131 15.45 28.88 5.88
CA ILE A 131 15.11 27.49 5.55
C ILE A 131 14.17 27.50 4.34
N SER A 132 14.50 26.71 3.33
CA SER A 132 13.72 26.58 2.10
C SER A 132 13.69 25.12 1.67
N LEU A 133 12.61 24.69 1.02
CA LEU A 133 12.49 23.31 0.55
C LEU A 133 13.66 22.93 -0.37
N ASN A 134 14.04 23.82 -1.29
CA ASN A 134 15.07 23.53 -2.28
C ASN A 134 16.48 23.44 -1.66
N ASP A 135 16.73 24.21 -0.59
CA ASP A 135 18.04 24.25 0.06
C ASP A 135 18.19 23.22 1.18
N SER A 136 17.11 22.93 1.90
CA SER A 136 17.13 22.07 3.08
C SER A 136 16.76 20.62 2.74
N CYS A 137 15.87 20.39 1.78
CA CYS A 137 15.46 19.04 1.37
C CYS A 137 16.26 18.53 0.16
N LYS A 138 17.56 18.85 0.08
CA LYS A 138 18.42 18.50 -1.07
C LYS A 138 18.53 16.99 -1.32
N SER A 139 18.57 16.18 -0.26
CA SER A 139 18.52 14.71 -0.31
C SER A 139 17.20 14.15 -0.86
N MET A 140 16.16 14.97 -0.86
CA MET A 140 14.82 14.68 -1.38
C MET A 140 14.51 15.48 -2.67
N ASN A 141 15.49 16.21 -3.20
CA ASN A 141 15.31 17.01 -4.41
C ASN A 141 14.96 16.08 -5.59
N PRO A 142 14.07 16.51 -6.52
CA PRO A 142 13.73 15.76 -7.74
C PRO A 142 14.94 15.24 -8.54
N SER A 143 16.09 15.92 -8.46
CA SER A 143 17.34 15.50 -9.12
C SER A 143 17.99 14.24 -8.51
N HIS A 144 17.73 13.94 -7.24
CA HIS A 144 18.27 12.79 -6.51
C HIS A 144 17.31 11.58 -6.47
N GLY A 145 16.09 11.76 -6.97
CA GLY A 145 15.08 10.71 -7.09
C GLY A 145 14.25 10.50 -5.82
N LEU A 146 13.03 10.00 -6.03
CA LEU A 146 12.12 9.60 -4.96
C LEU A 146 12.64 8.36 -4.21
N PRO A 147 12.30 8.20 -2.92
CA PRO A 147 12.73 7.05 -2.13
C PRO A 147 12.21 5.73 -2.70
N ASN A 148 12.98 4.67 -2.46
CA ASN A 148 12.54 3.30 -2.70
C ASN A 148 11.74 2.76 -1.50
N THR A 149 11.11 1.60 -1.66
CA THR A 149 10.33 0.95 -0.59
C THR A 149 11.17 0.64 0.66
N ASP A 150 12.49 0.47 0.54
CA ASP A 150 13.35 0.01 1.64
C ASP A 150 13.58 1.07 2.72
N VAL A 151 13.35 2.35 2.40
CA VAL A 151 13.56 3.47 3.31
C VAL A 151 12.26 4.22 3.63
N THR A 152 11.11 3.62 3.30
CA THR A 152 9.78 4.22 3.53
C THR A 152 8.95 3.39 4.49
N TYR A 153 8.12 4.05 5.29
CA TYR A 153 7.04 3.40 6.02
C TYR A 153 5.78 3.36 5.17
N THR A 154 4.99 2.30 5.31
CA THR A 154 3.70 2.18 4.63
C THR A 154 2.59 2.61 5.57
N MET A 155 1.74 3.51 5.09
CA MET A 155 0.56 4.02 5.77
C MET A 155 -0.70 3.45 5.13
N PHE A 156 -1.59 2.93 5.96
CA PHE A 156 -2.85 2.31 5.61
C PHE A 156 -3.99 3.23 6.00
N LYS A 157 -4.86 3.57 5.05
CA LYS A 157 -6.03 4.40 5.34
C LYS A 157 -6.98 3.65 6.26
N GLN A 158 -7.34 4.24 7.39
CA GLN A 158 -8.20 3.57 8.37
C GLN A 158 -9.64 3.45 7.85
N ARG A 159 -10.13 4.50 7.18
CA ARG A 159 -11.39 4.49 6.45
C ARG A 159 -11.14 4.09 5.00
N ILE A 160 -11.26 2.78 4.75
CA ILE A 160 -10.90 2.18 3.46
C ILE A 160 -11.87 2.63 2.36
N GLU A 161 -11.31 3.19 1.30
CA GLU A 161 -11.99 3.44 0.04
C GLU A 161 -12.17 2.15 -0.76
N LYS A 162 -13.29 2.06 -1.47
CA LYS A 162 -13.64 0.88 -2.24
C LYS A 162 -12.79 0.77 -3.50
N ILE A 163 -11.96 -0.27 -3.56
CA ILE A 163 -11.08 -0.55 -4.71
C ILE A 163 -11.28 -1.98 -5.17
N SER A 164 -11.28 -2.19 -6.48
CA SER A 164 -11.35 -3.52 -7.09
C SER A 164 -10.11 -4.38 -6.77
N CYS A 165 -10.35 -5.63 -6.40
CA CYS A 165 -9.36 -6.68 -6.20
C CYS A 165 -8.74 -7.18 -7.50
N VAL A 166 -9.27 -6.84 -8.69
CA VAL A 166 -8.76 -7.34 -9.98
C VAL A 166 -7.26 -7.09 -10.14
N THR A 167 -6.73 -5.99 -9.60
CA THR A 167 -5.29 -5.68 -9.67
C THR A 167 -4.45 -6.36 -8.58
N THR A 168 -5.08 -7.02 -7.62
CA THR A 168 -4.45 -7.73 -6.49
C THR A 168 -4.56 -9.25 -6.66
N VAL A 169 -5.78 -9.77 -6.78
CA VAL A 169 -6.04 -11.19 -7.03
C VAL A 169 -7.38 -11.35 -7.77
N GLU A 170 -7.39 -12.15 -8.84
CA GLU A 170 -8.58 -12.31 -9.68
C GLU A 170 -8.84 -13.80 -9.99
N GLY A 171 -10.01 -14.29 -9.60
CA GLY A 171 -10.46 -15.66 -9.82
C GLY A 171 -10.31 -16.57 -8.60
N VAL A 172 -10.29 -17.87 -8.87
CA VAL A 172 -10.22 -18.91 -7.84
C VAL A 172 -8.87 -19.61 -7.91
N TYR A 173 -8.22 -19.71 -6.76
CA TYR A 173 -6.92 -20.36 -6.61
C TYR A 173 -6.97 -21.37 -5.47
N GLN A 174 -6.43 -22.56 -5.72
CA GLN A 174 -5.96 -23.42 -4.63
C GLN A 174 -4.59 -22.90 -4.20
N PHE A 175 -4.29 -22.92 -2.90
CA PHE A 175 -2.98 -22.52 -2.43
C PHE A 175 -2.39 -23.47 -1.40
N SER A 176 -1.08 -23.68 -1.48
CA SER A 176 -0.29 -24.13 -0.35
C SER A 176 0.28 -22.94 0.41
N TYR A 177 0.51 -23.12 1.70
CA TYR A 177 1.06 -22.07 2.55
C TYR A 177 2.09 -22.59 3.54
N GLU A 178 3.02 -21.72 3.90
CA GLU A 178 4.07 -21.99 4.87
C GLU A 178 4.21 -20.76 5.77
N VAL A 179 4.15 -20.98 7.09
CA VAL A 179 4.31 -19.94 8.11
C VAL A 179 5.68 -20.10 8.74
N ASP A 180 6.48 -19.03 8.76
CA ASP A 180 7.85 -19.08 9.30
C ASP A 180 7.89 -19.26 10.82
N GLN A 181 6.82 -18.87 11.53
CA GLN A 181 6.73 -19.03 12.98
C GLN A 181 6.19 -20.40 13.40
N GLY A 182 6.89 -21.06 14.33
CA GLY A 182 6.34 -22.21 15.06
C GLY A 182 6.77 -23.60 14.56
N GLY A 183 7.94 -23.73 13.92
CA GLY A 183 8.51 -25.04 13.57
C GLY A 183 8.38 -25.45 12.10
N GLY A 184 7.82 -24.57 11.25
CA GLY A 184 7.85 -24.71 9.78
C GLY A 184 7.04 -25.87 9.20
N GLY A 185 6.88 -25.88 7.88
CA GLY A 185 6.16 -26.91 7.13
C GLY A 185 5.22 -26.33 6.08
N ILE A 186 5.21 -26.93 4.89
CA ILE A 186 4.33 -26.52 3.81
C ILE A 186 3.00 -27.26 3.97
N CYS A 187 1.93 -26.54 4.28
CA CYS A 187 0.58 -27.10 4.25
C CYS A 187 -0.01 -26.96 2.84
N ASN A 188 -0.24 -28.09 2.19
CA ASN A 188 -0.88 -28.17 0.87
C ASN A 188 -2.18 -28.95 0.95
N HIS A 189 -3.22 -28.32 1.49
CA HIS A 189 -4.55 -28.91 1.58
C HIS A 189 -5.38 -28.54 0.33
N PRO A 190 -6.12 -29.48 -0.30
CA PRO A 190 -6.89 -29.21 -1.51
C PRO A 190 -8.00 -28.17 -1.32
N ASP A 191 -8.59 -28.12 -0.12
CA ASP A 191 -9.65 -27.16 0.22
C ASP A 191 -9.12 -25.80 0.73
N SER A 192 -7.80 -25.57 0.73
CA SER A 192 -7.23 -24.24 0.96
C SER A 192 -7.36 -23.41 -0.32
N GLN A 193 -8.16 -22.35 -0.29
CA GLN A 193 -8.52 -21.61 -1.49
C GLN A 193 -8.66 -20.10 -1.29
N ILE A 194 -8.32 -19.34 -2.33
CA ILE A 194 -8.66 -17.93 -2.50
C ILE A 194 -9.79 -17.84 -3.53
N LYS A 195 -10.83 -17.07 -3.22
CA LYS A 195 -11.95 -16.79 -4.12
C LYS A 195 -12.13 -15.28 -4.25
N ALA A 196 -11.75 -14.72 -5.40
CA ALA A 196 -11.90 -13.31 -5.75
C ALA A 196 -12.67 -13.17 -7.07
N CYS A 197 -13.64 -12.27 -7.13
CA CYS A 197 -14.42 -11.89 -8.32
C CYS A 197 -15.39 -12.96 -8.90
N GLN A 198 -16.30 -12.47 -9.77
CA GLN A 198 -17.73 -12.76 -9.85
C GLN A 198 -18.16 -14.19 -10.22
N GLU A 199 -19.09 -14.74 -9.43
CA GLU A 199 -20.02 -15.76 -9.93
C GLU A 199 -20.93 -15.11 -10.99
N PRO A 200 -21.06 -15.69 -12.20
CA PRO A 200 -22.01 -15.20 -13.19
C PRO A 200 -23.42 -15.10 -12.59
N GLY A 201 -24.01 -13.89 -12.59
CA GLY A 201 -25.35 -13.65 -12.05
C GLY A 201 -25.43 -13.09 -10.63
N SER A 202 -24.31 -12.82 -9.94
CA SER A 202 -24.35 -12.09 -8.65
C SER A 202 -24.74 -10.62 -8.88
N PRO A 203 -25.78 -10.10 -8.21
CA PRO A 203 -26.18 -8.69 -8.30
C PRO A 203 -25.26 -7.75 -7.50
N TYR A 204 -24.24 -8.27 -6.79
CA TYR A 204 -23.40 -7.48 -5.90
C TYR A 204 -22.00 -7.16 -6.44
N ILE A 205 -21.53 -6.00 -6.00
CA ILE A 205 -20.20 -5.39 -6.15
C ILE A 205 -19.17 -6.25 -5.36
N ASP A 206 -19.02 -7.52 -5.72
CA ASP A 206 -18.18 -8.51 -5.01
C ASP A 206 -16.70 -8.41 -5.40
N ASN A 207 -16.32 -7.44 -6.24
CA ASN A 207 -14.94 -7.29 -6.70
C ASN A 207 -14.08 -6.48 -5.73
N GLU A 208 -14.61 -5.95 -4.63
CA GLU A 208 -13.86 -5.16 -3.64
C GLU A 208 -13.26 -6.03 -2.51
N VAL A 209 -13.69 -7.29 -2.45
CA VAL A 209 -13.33 -8.25 -1.41
C VAL A 209 -12.94 -9.59 -2.01
N PHE A 210 -12.17 -10.38 -1.26
CA PHE A 210 -11.97 -11.79 -1.56
C PHE A 210 -11.96 -12.63 -0.29
N LEU A 211 -12.26 -13.91 -0.45
CA LEU A 211 -12.26 -14.87 0.64
C LEU A 211 -11.01 -15.72 0.57
N MET A 212 -10.28 -15.82 1.68
CA MET A 212 -9.16 -16.72 1.83
C MET A 212 -9.50 -17.78 2.88
N THR A 213 -9.59 -19.02 2.45
CA THR A 213 -9.89 -20.18 3.32
C THR A 213 -8.62 -20.99 3.51
N TYR A 214 -8.12 -21.01 4.74
CA TYR A 214 -7.04 -21.87 5.21
C TYR A 214 -7.62 -23.16 5.77
N ARG A 215 -6.96 -24.27 5.46
CA ARG A 215 -7.25 -25.58 6.06
C ARG A 215 -6.04 -26.12 6.80
N LYS A 216 -6.32 -26.86 7.86
CA LYS A 216 -5.30 -27.54 8.68
C LYS A 216 -4.80 -28.78 7.94
N CYS A 217 -3.49 -28.96 7.88
CA CYS A 217 -2.82 -30.18 7.48
C CYS A 217 -2.45 -31.00 8.74
N LEU A 218 -2.59 -32.32 8.68
CA LEU A 218 -2.33 -33.20 9.83
C LEU A 218 -0.88 -33.11 10.31
N ASP A 219 0.07 -33.02 9.37
CA ASP A 219 1.51 -33.06 9.66
C ASP A 219 2.16 -31.67 9.82
N VAL A 220 1.37 -30.60 9.82
CA VAL A 220 1.87 -29.22 9.93
C VAL A 220 1.22 -28.55 11.14
N SER A 221 1.95 -28.49 12.26
CA SER A 221 1.44 -27.96 13.54
C SER A 221 0.99 -26.49 13.46
N THR A 222 1.65 -25.70 12.60
CA THR A 222 1.35 -24.26 12.38
C THR A 222 0.15 -24.02 11.48
N SER A 223 -0.39 -25.07 10.85
CA SER A 223 -1.54 -24.99 9.98
C SER A 223 -2.84 -24.90 10.78
N LYS A 224 -3.84 -24.17 10.25
CA LYS A 224 -5.11 -23.93 10.93
C LYS A 224 -6.29 -23.91 9.96
N ASN A 225 -7.47 -24.24 10.49
CA ASN A 225 -8.72 -23.96 9.82
C ASN A 225 -9.11 -22.53 10.12
N GLN A 226 -9.13 -21.67 9.11
CA GLN A 226 -9.55 -20.29 9.24
C GLN A 226 -10.11 -19.80 7.91
N GLN A 227 -11.13 -18.94 7.97
CA GLN A 227 -11.61 -18.24 6.80
C GLN A 227 -11.57 -16.75 7.09
N ILE A 228 -10.99 -15.98 6.17
CA ILE A 228 -10.80 -14.54 6.32
C ILE A 228 -11.36 -13.85 5.08
N ARG A 229 -12.17 -12.82 5.32
CA ARG A 229 -12.70 -11.95 4.27
C ARG A 229 -11.83 -10.69 4.21
N TYR A 230 -11.03 -10.59 3.17
CA TYR A 230 -10.16 -9.44 2.96
C TYR A 230 -10.80 -8.41 2.04
N GLN A 231 -10.72 -7.15 2.41
CA GLN A 231 -10.98 -6.01 1.53
C GLN A 231 -9.69 -5.57 0.85
N CYS A 232 -9.75 -5.31 -0.45
CA CYS A 232 -8.59 -4.87 -1.22
C CYS A 232 -8.32 -3.38 -1.01
N MET A 233 -7.04 -3.04 -0.79
CA MET A 233 -6.56 -1.66 -0.66
C MET A 233 -5.77 -1.21 -1.89
N GLY A 234 -5.70 -2.06 -2.92
CA GLY A 234 -5.03 -1.81 -4.18
C GLY A 234 -3.62 -2.39 -4.25
N SER A 235 -2.99 -2.22 -5.42
CA SER A 235 -1.66 -2.73 -5.73
C SER A 235 -0.81 -1.67 -6.43
N TRP A 236 0.51 -1.77 -6.27
CA TRP A 236 1.47 -0.85 -6.87
C TRP A 236 2.76 -1.58 -7.23
N PHE A 237 3.49 -1.01 -8.17
CA PHE A 237 4.82 -1.50 -8.53
C PHE A 237 5.90 -0.79 -7.70
N ALA A 238 6.87 -1.55 -7.22
CA ALA A 238 8.07 -0.99 -6.61
C ALA A 238 9.31 -1.85 -6.89
N VAL A 239 10.47 -1.19 -6.91
CA VAL A 239 11.77 -1.85 -7.07
C VAL A 239 12.42 -1.95 -5.69
N LYS A 240 12.92 -3.15 -5.38
CA LYS A 240 13.67 -3.46 -4.16
C LYS A 240 14.94 -4.22 -4.53
N ASN A 241 16.10 -3.71 -4.12
CA ASN A 241 17.41 -4.26 -4.50
C ASN A 241 17.57 -4.50 -6.02
N GLY A 242 17.07 -3.56 -6.85
CA GLY A 242 17.12 -3.68 -8.31
C GLY A 242 16.12 -4.66 -8.94
N ILE A 243 15.30 -5.35 -8.13
CA ILE A 243 14.30 -6.31 -8.60
C ILE A 243 12.90 -5.66 -8.52
N GLY A 244 12.14 -5.78 -9.60
CA GLY A 244 10.77 -5.25 -9.69
C GLY A 244 9.73 -6.20 -9.10
N TYR A 245 8.95 -5.71 -8.14
CA TYR A 245 7.88 -6.44 -7.47
C TYR A 245 6.53 -5.74 -7.66
N THR A 246 5.47 -6.55 -7.66
CA THR A 246 4.11 -6.06 -7.46
C THR A 246 3.79 -6.21 -5.97
N TYR A 247 3.50 -5.10 -5.32
CA TYR A 247 2.99 -5.05 -3.96
C TYR A 247 1.47 -4.89 -4.00
N ALA A 248 0.80 -5.42 -2.99
CA ALA A 248 -0.60 -5.12 -2.74
C ALA A 248 -0.86 -5.00 -1.24
N ALA A 249 -1.94 -4.34 -0.87
CA ALA A 249 -2.37 -4.24 0.51
C ALA A 249 -3.82 -4.72 0.65
N ILE A 250 -4.10 -5.35 1.79
CA ILE A 250 -5.39 -5.92 2.13
C ILE A 250 -5.72 -5.64 3.60
N ALA A 251 -7.01 -5.61 3.92
CA ALA A 251 -7.49 -5.44 5.28
C ALA A 251 -8.48 -6.54 5.66
N ASP A 252 -8.29 -7.18 6.80
CA ASP A 252 -9.32 -7.98 7.44
C ASP A 252 -10.35 -7.04 8.09
N THR A 253 -11.52 -6.91 7.48
CA THR A 253 -12.55 -5.96 7.96
C THR A 253 -13.17 -6.36 9.29
N MET A 254 -12.98 -7.60 9.74
CA MET A 254 -13.50 -8.11 11.00
C MET A 254 -12.48 -8.04 12.13
N GLU A 255 -11.21 -7.71 11.82
CA GLU A 255 -10.15 -7.59 12.83
C GLU A 255 -10.18 -6.21 13.50
N GLU A 256 -10.26 -6.22 14.83
CA GLU A 256 -10.31 -5.01 15.65
C GLU A 256 -8.91 -4.50 15.98
N ASP A 257 -7.94 -5.40 16.18
CA ASP A 257 -6.55 -4.99 16.38
C ASP A 257 -5.99 -4.45 15.08
N THR A 258 -5.76 -3.13 15.03
CA THR A 258 -5.25 -2.45 13.83
C THR A 258 -3.88 -2.99 13.40
N ARG A 259 -3.09 -3.54 14.34
CA ARG A 259 -1.82 -4.21 14.06
C ARG A 259 -2.00 -5.54 13.32
N GLU A 260 -3.13 -6.21 13.51
CA GLU A 260 -3.44 -7.45 12.82
C GLU A 260 -4.32 -7.24 11.57
N LYS A 261 -5.09 -6.15 11.53
CA LYS A 261 -6.03 -5.83 10.46
C LYS A 261 -5.39 -5.76 9.08
N PHE A 262 -4.27 -5.06 8.96
CA PHE A 262 -3.68 -4.72 7.67
C PHE A 262 -2.50 -5.62 7.33
N LYS A 263 -2.44 -6.07 6.06
CA LYS A 263 -1.37 -6.93 5.55
C LYS A 263 -0.85 -6.44 4.21
N CYS A 264 0.44 -6.63 3.99
CA CYS A 264 1.07 -6.44 2.68
C CYS A 264 1.23 -7.78 1.99
N LEU A 265 1.09 -7.76 0.68
CA LEU A 265 1.34 -8.85 -0.24
C LEU A 265 2.45 -8.43 -1.19
N MET A 266 3.32 -9.37 -1.58
CA MET A 266 4.34 -9.12 -2.59
C MET A 266 4.53 -10.33 -3.51
N THR A 267 4.63 -10.06 -4.82
CA THR A 267 4.97 -11.03 -5.86
C THR A 267 5.93 -10.43 -6.88
N LEU A 268 6.54 -11.25 -7.74
CA LEU A 268 7.38 -10.77 -8.83
C LEU A 268 6.51 -10.22 -9.96
N LYS A 269 6.87 -9.05 -10.52
CA LYS A 269 6.11 -8.40 -11.61
C LYS A 269 5.84 -9.33 -12.79
N ASN A 270 6.85 -10.10 -13.18
CA ASN A 270 6.83 -10.97 -14.36
C ASN A 270 6.97 -12.44 -13.98
N GLN A 271 6.22 -12.89 -12.97
CA GLN A 271 6.28 -14.30 -12.59
C GLN A 271 5.74 -15.18 -13.73
N ARG A 272 6.64 -15.86 -14.44
CA ARG A 272 6.33 -16.99 -15.32
C ARG A 272 6.92 -18.22 -14.70
N ASN A 273 6.06 -19.12 -14.21
CA ASN A 273 6.47 -20.41 -13.72
C ASN A 273 6.01 -21.48 -14.71
N VAL A 274 6.80 -22.53 -14.89
CA VAL A 274 6.54 -23.65 -15.82
C VAL A 274 5.21 -24.34 -15.52
N ASN A 275 4.75 -24.28 -14.26
CA ASN A 275 3.54 -24.94 -13.79
C ASN A 275 2.33 -23.99 -13.59
N ASP A 276 2.33 -22.80 -14.18
CA ASP A 276 1.30 -21.76 -13.98
C ASP A 276 1.08 -21.39 -12.49
N GLN A 277 2.10 -21.58 -11.66
CA GLN A 277 2.07 -21.27 -10.24
C GLN A 277 2.56 -19.85 -9.95
N ILE A 278 1.80 -19.13 -9.13
CA ILE A 278 2.12 -17.76 -8.70
C ILE A 278 2.53 -17.80 -7.22
N ARG A 279 3.63 -17.13 -6.88
CA ARG A 279 4.15 -17.08 -5.51
C ARG A 279 3.86 -15.73 -4.94
N TRP A 280 3.24 -15.73 -3.77
CA TRP A 280 3.02 -14.53 -2.99
C TRP A 280 3.67 -14.71 -1.63
N VAL A 281 4.17 -13.61 -1.08
CA VAL A 281 4.48 -13.55 0.35
C VAL A 281 3.58 -12.50 0.98
N MET A 282 3.15 -12.79 2.21
CA MET A 282 2.30 -11.92 3.01
C MET A 282 3.04 -11.53 4.29
N SER A 283 2.92 -10.26 4.68
CA SER A 283 3.52 -9.76 5.92
C SER A 283 2.75 -10.28 7.14
N ARG A 284 3.38 -10.30 8.31
CA ARG A 284 2.70 -10.60 9.58
C ARG A 284 1.95 -9.37 10.10
N PHE A 285 2.57 -8.21 10.01
CA PHE A 285 2.04 -6.92 10.46
C PHE A 285 1.94 -5.96 9.27
N PRO A 286 1.33 -4.77 9.42
CA PRO A 286 1.28 -3.72 8.40
C PRO A 286 2.63 -3.03 8.17
N ASP A 287 3.59 -3.84 7.75
CA ASP A 287 4.93 -3.41 7.39
C ASP A 287 5.34 -4.12 6.10
N CYS A 288 5.24 -3.40 4.98
CA CYS A 288 5.64 -3.92 3.68
C CYS A 288 7.16 -4.02 3.53
N THR A 289 7.94 -3.31 4.35
CA THR A 289 9.41 -3.34 4.27
C THR A 289 9.97 -4.67 4.75
N SER A 290 9.23 -5.37 5.63
CA SER A 290 9.53 -6.72 6.11
C SER A 290 9.57 -7.79 5.00
N LEU A 291 8.96 -7.51 3.84
CA LEU A 291 8.97 -8.40 2.69
C LEU A 291 10.26 -8.18 1.88
N SER A 292 11.10 -9.22 1.82
CA SER A 292 12.44 -9.13 1.20
C SER A 292 12.60 -9.92 -0.11
N GLY A 293 11.70 -10.87 -0.36
CA GLY A 293 11.56 -11.56 -1.64
C GLY A 293 10.42 -12.56 -1.61
N VAL A 294 10.04 -13.13 -2.75
CA VAL A 294 8.93 -14.11 -2.85
C VAL A 294 9.20 -15.47 -2.18
N TYR A 295 10.43 -15.66 -1.69
CA TYR A 295 10.86 -16.85 -0.92
C TYR A 295 11.18 -16.53 0.55
N ARG A 296 11.12 -15.24 0.93
CA ARG A 296 11.56 -14.75 2.24
C ARG A 296 10.50 -13.79 2.79
N GLY A 297 9.58 -14.33 3.57
CA GLY A 297 8.54 -13.57 4.23
C GLY A 297 7.74 -14.42 5.22
N PRO A 298 7.05 -13.80 6.19
CA PRO A 298 6.41 -14.50 7.31
C PRO A 298 5.40 -15.56 6.92
N LEU A 299 4.65 -15.31 5.84
CA LEU A 299 3.71 -16.24 5.24
C LEU A 299 4.00 -16.35 3.75
N LYS A 300 4.39 -17.54 3.29
CA LYS A 300 4.61 -17.86 1.88
C LYS A 300 3.39 -18.58 1.33
N LEU A 301 2.97 -18.20 0.13
CA LEU A 301 1.82 -18.76 -0.58
C LEU A 301 2.25 -19.21 -1.98
N VAL A 302 1.82 -20.41 -2.38
CA VAL A 302 1.95 -20.89 -3.76
C VAL A 302 0.56 -21.13 -4.31
N LEU A 303 0.13 -20.28 -5.23
CA LEU A 303 -1.19 -20.28 -5.82
C LEU A 303 -1.17 -21.07 -7.12
N THR A 304 -2.14 -21.96 -7.28
CA THR A 304 -2.44 -22.67 -8.53
C THR A 304 -3.86 -22.31 -8.93
N ARG A 305 -4.06 -21.81 -10.15
CA ARG A 305 -5.39 -21.43 -10.62
C ARG A 305 -6.28 -22.67 -10.65
N SER A 306 -7.43 -22.60 -9.98
CA SER A 306 -8.40 -23.69 -10.03
C SER A 306 -9.02 -23.73 -11.43
N LYS A 307 -9.02 -24.90 -12.06
CA LYS A 307 -9.82 -25.09 -13.28
C LYS A 307 -11.29 -24.84 -12.92
N PRO A 308 -12.07 -24.14 -13.76
CA PRO A 308 -13.50 -24.02 -13.51
C PRO A 308 -14.09 -25.43 -13.40
N ARG A 309 -14.72 -25.72 -12.26
CA ARG A 309 -15.39 -27.01 -12.04
C ARG A 309 -16.47 -27.10 -13.11
N LYS A 310 -16.34 -28.04 -14.05
CA LYS A 310 -17.45 -28.33 -14.98
C LYS A 310 -18.61 -28.80 -14.12
N ILE A 311 -19.71 -28.07 -14.14
CA ILE A 311 -20.97 -28.48 -13.52
C ILE A 311 -21.39 -29.74 -14.28
N GLY A 312 -21.13 -30.92 -13.72
CA GLY A 312 -21.44 -32.21 -14.34
C GLY A 312 -20.60 -33.42 -13.89
N GLU A 313 -19.42 -33.26 -13.30
CA GLU A 313 -18.55 -34.41 -12.92
C GLU A 313 -18.76 -34.88 -11.47
N ASN A 314 -20.01 -35.11 -11.08
CA ASN A 314 -20.31 -35.87 -9.86
C ASN A 314 -21.61 -36.64 -10.04
N LEU A 315 -21.58 -37.69 -10.88
CA LEU A 315 -22.61 -38.74 -10.89
C LEU A 315 -22.11 -40.02 -11.59
N THR A 316 -20.90 -40.50 -11.27
CA THR A 316 -20.52 -41.90 -11.52
C THR A 316 -19.30 -42.29 -10.66
N ARG A 317 -19.51 -42.40 -9.35
CA ARG A 317 -18.85 -43.46 -8.57
C ARG A 317 -19.93 -44.43 -8.12
N ALA A 318 -20.44 -45.20 -9.07
CA ALA A 318 -21.13 -46.44 -8.74
C ALA A 318 -20.07 -47.40 -8.19
N LEU A 319 -20.27 -47.81 -6.94
CA LEU A 319 -19.54 -48.89 -6.29
C LEU A 319 -19.64 -50.17 -7.15
N PRO A 320 -18.60 -51.01 -7.21
CA PRO A 320 -18.71 -52.30 -7.86
C PRO A 320 -19.58 -53.20 -6.99
N PHE A 321 -20.78 -53.54 -7.47
CA PHE A 321 -21.55 -54.66 -6.94
C PHE A 321 -20.81 -55.95 -7.33
N HIS A 322 -20.09 -56.52 -6.36
CA HIS A 322 -19.83 -57.96 -6.35
C HIS A 322 -21.16 -58.66 -6.04
N SER A 323 -21.75 -59.35 -7.02
CA SER A 323 -22.69 -60.43 -6.74
C SER A 323 -21.93 -61.75 -6.84
N VAL A 324 -21.81 -62.39 -5.67
CA VAL A 324 -21.39 -63.77 -5.46
C VAL A 324 -22.43 -64.72 -6.04
N ASN A 325 -21.95 -65.85 -6.55
CA ASN A 325 -22.69 -67.00 -7.10
C ASN A 325 -23.89 -67.47 -6.25
N GLN A 326 -24.97 -67.86 -6.94
CA GLN A 326 -25.58 -69.20 -6.88
C GLN A 326 -26.43 -69.43 -8.12
#